data_AF-K1RVA3-F1
#
_entry.id   AF-K1RVA3-F1
#
_cell.length_a   1.000
_cell.length_b   1.000
_cell.length_c   1.000
_cell.angle_alpha   90.00
_cell.angle_beta   90.00
_cell.angle_gamma   90.00
#
_symmetry.space_group_name_H-M   'P 1'
#
loop_
_entity.id
_entity.type
_entity.pdbx_description
1 polymer ?
#
loop_
_entity_poly.entity_id
_entity_poly.type
_entity_poly.pdbx_seq_one_letter_code
_entity_poly.pdbx_strand_id
1 'polypeptide(L)'
;MRTPYYREQALEGIACEVITAYDPNLYYGVPRMIPIEDIIEAQGITLEYQCLRKTGCVLGETIFDDGGAIIYDYDIPGYTVIAVKSGTILIDSSLCRE
;
A
#
# COMPACT_ATOMS: atom_id res chain seq x y z
N MET A 1 -9.43 -13.36 21.40
CA MET A 1 -8.05 -12.94 21.05
C MET A 1 -7.93 -11.47 21.34
N ARG A 2 -6.84 -11.02 21.99
CA ARG A 2 -6.58 -9.59 22.20
C ARG A 2 -5.93 -9.09 20.91
N THR A 3 -6.58 -8.18 20.20
CA THR A 3 -5.99 -7.59 18.99
C THR A 3 -4.66 -6.94 19.39
N PRO A 4 -3.53 -7.30 18.75
CA PRO A 4 -2.28 -6.61 19.02
C PRO A 4 -2.48 -5.12 18.74
N TYR A 5 -2.14 -4.28 19.72
CA TYR A 5 -2.28 -2.83 19.64
C TYR A 5 -0.89 -2.21 19.82
N TYR A 6 -0.39 -1.58 18.76
CA TYR A 6 0.77 -0.71 18.86
C TYR A 6 0.33 0.64 19.40
N ARG A 7 1.09 1.19 20.35
CA ARG A 7 0.93 2.59 20.77
C ARG A 7 1.36 3.49 19.62
N GLU A 8 0.79 4.69 19.53
CA GLU A 8 1.17 5.67 18.51
C GLU A 8 2.68 5.92 18.46
N GLN A 9 3.32 6.03 19.63
CA GLN A 9 4.79 6.19 19.75
C GLN A 9 5.58 5.03 19.13
N ALA A 10 5.04 3.81 19.18
CA ALA A 10 5.67 2.65 18.57
C ALA A 10 5.51 2.68 17.04
N LEU A 11 4.34 3.09 16.53
CA LEU A 11 4.12 3.26 15.10
C LEU A 11 5.04 4.35 14.53
N GLU A 12 5.14 5.49 15.24
CA GLU A 12 6.05 6.58 14.87
C GLU A 12 7.51 6.11 14.86
N GLY A 13 7.93 5.35 15.88
CA GLY A 13 9.27 4.78 15.95
C GLY A 13 9.59 3.90 14.74
N ILE A 14 8.66 3.00 14.38
CA ILE A 14 8.81 2.13 13.21
C ILE A 14 8.90 2.95 11.92
N ALA A 15 8.02 3.94 11.74
CA ALA A 15 8.04 4.80 10.55
C ALA A 15 9.38 5.55 10.42
N CYS A 16 9.87 6.14 11.51
CA CYS A 16 11.17 6.83 11.54
C CYS A 16 12.31 5.87 11.19
N GLU A 17 12.31 4.66 11.75
CA GLU A 17 13.33 3.64 11.48
C GLU A 17 13.32 3.22 10.00
N VAL A 18 12.15 2.94 9.43
CA VAL A 18 11.99 2.54 8.02
C VAL A 18 12.47 3.65 7.07
N ILE A 19 12.05 4.90 7.30
CA ILE A 19 12.46 6.05 6.47
C ILE A 19 13.97 6.28 6.57
N THR A 20 14.52 6.24 7.79
CA THR A 20 15.96 6.44 8.03
C THR A 20 16.82 5.34 7.42
N ALA A 21 16.34 4.08 7.48
CA ALA A 21 17.04 2.95 6.90
C ALA A 21 17.11 3.01 5.36
N TYR A 22 16.09 3.59 4.72
CA TYR A 22 16.09 3.81 3.27
C TYR A 22 17.03 4.94 2.84
N ASP A 23 16.87 6.14 3.43
CA ASP A 23 17.80 7.27 3.26
C ASP A 23 17.74 8.18 4.50
N PRO A 24 18.82 8.28 5.30
CA PRO A 24 18.86 9.14 6.48
C PRO A 24 18.55 10.61 6.20
N ASN A 25 18.78 11.10 4.97
CA ASN A 25 18.48 12.47 4.60
C ASN A 25 16.97 12.74 4.46
N LEU A 26 16.14 11.72 4.30
CA LEU A 26 14.68 11.89 4.29
C LEU A 26 14.14 12.27 5.67
N TYR A 27 14.79 11.82 6.75
CA TYR A 27 14.37 12.11 8.11
C TYR A 27 15.17 13.25 8.77
N TYR A 28 16.49 13.28 8.59
CA TYR A 28 17.37 14.28 9.23
C TYR A 28 17.79 15.44 8.31
N GLY A 29 17.49 15.35 7.01
CA GLY A 29 17.93 16.33 6.01
C GLY A 29 16.93 17.47 5.78
N VAL A 30 17.10 18.15 4.64
CA VAL A 30 16.17 19.21 4.21
C VAL A 30 14.81 18.59 3.87
N PRO A 31 13.67 19.17 4.31
CA PRO A 31 12.35 18.67 4.00
C PRO A 31 12.15 18.44 2.49
N ARG A 32 11.69 17.25 2.15
CA ARG A 32 11.45 16.80 0.77
C ARG A 32 10.34 15.77 0.73
N MET A 33 9.83 15.51 -0.47
CA MET A 33 8.85 14.45 -0.70
C MET A 33 9.45 13.10 -0.30
N ILE A 34 8.68 12.30 0.44
CA ILE A 34 9.02 10.93 0.78
C ILE A 34 8.62 10.04 -0.40
N PRO A 35 9.56 9.26 -0.97
CA PRO A 35 9.23 8.32 -2.05
C PRO A 35 8.61 7.05 -1.44
N ILE A 36 7.32 7.11 -1.12
CA ILE A 36 6.64 6.04 -0.35
C ILE A 36 6.59 4.75 -1.16
N GLU A 37 6.32 4.83 -2.46
CA GLU A 37 6.27 3.68 -3.37
C GLU A 37 7.62 2.95 -3.40
N ASP A 38 8.72 3.70 -3.59
CA ASP A 38 10.07 3.12 -3.61
C ASP A 38 10.44 2.49 -2.25
N ILE A 39 10.05 3.12 -1.13
CA ILE A 39 10.30 2.58 0.21
C ILE A 39 9.55 1.26 0.41
N ILE A 40 8.28 1.18 -0.01
CA ILE A 40 7.47 -0.03 0.07
C ILE A 40 8.11 -1.16 -0.76
N GLU A 41 8.48 -0.87 -2.01
CA GLU A 41 9.12 -1.85 -2.89
C GLU A 41 10.49 -2.30 -2.38
N ALA A 42 11.27 -1.41 -1.76
CA ALA A 42 12.54 -1.75 -1.13
C ALA A 42 12.40 -2.72 0.06
N GLN A 43 11.23 -2.81 0.68
CA GLN A 43 10.93 -3.81 1.71
C GLN A 43 10.49 -5.17 1.12
N GLY A 44 10.48 -5.31 -0.21
CA GLY A 44 10.01 -6.52 -0.90
C GLY A 44 8.48 -6.63 -0.96
N ILE A 45 7.77 -5.52 -0.76
CA ILE A 45 6.31 -5.44 -0.88
C ILE A 45 5.97 -4.85 -2.25
N THR A 46 5.13 -5.51 -3.02
CA THR A 46 4.68 -5.01 -4.33
C THR A 46 3.52 -4.03 -4.15
N LEU A 47 3.51 -2.94 -4.90
CA LEU A 47 2.39 -2.00 -4.93
C LEU A 47 1.76 -2.00 -6.33
N GLU A 48 0.44 -2.21 -6.41
CA GLU A 48 -0.28 -2.22 -7.69
C GLU A 48 -1.53 -1.34 -7.61
N TYR A 49 -1.81 -0.61 -8.69
CA TYR A 49 -3.02 0.20 -8.79
C TYR A 49 -4.10 -0.56 -9.55
N GLN A 50 -5.24 -0.76 -8.90
CA GLN A 50 -6.41 -1.43 -9.48
C GLN A 50 -7.68 -0.69 -9.09
N CYS A 51 -8.76 -0.78 -9.86
CA CYS A 51 -10.05 -0.32 -9.37
C CYS A 51 -10.62 -1.37 -8.41
N LEU A 52 -10.53 -1.13 -7.11
CA LEU A 52 -10.95 -2.10 -6.09
C LEU A 52 -12.47 -2.22 -6.07
N ARG A 53 -13.17 -1.09 -6.19
CA ARG A 53 -14.64 -1.05 -6.20
C ARG A 53 -15.14 -0.01 -7.19
N LYS A 54 -16.27 -0.28 -7.85
CA LYS A 54 -16.93 0.65 -8.77
C LYS A 54 -17.11 2.07 -8.22
N THR A 55 -17.34 2.18 -6.91
CA THR A 55 -17.66 3.44 -6.21
C THR A 55 -16.48 4.06 -5.47
N GLY A 56 -15.28 3.47 -5.50
CA GLY A 56 -14.12 3.96 -4.75
C GLY A 56 -14.29 3.92 -3.22
N CYS A 57 -15.16 3.04 -2.69
CA CYS A 57 -15.41 2.93 -1.25
C CYS A 57 -14.31 2.19 -0.48
N VAL A 58 -13.38 1.54 -1.19
CA VAL A 58 -12.19 0.88 -0.65
C VAL A 58 -11.00 1.50 -1.36
N LEU A 59 -10.04 2.00 -0.59
CA LEU A 59 -8.88 2.75 -1.11
C LEU A 59 -7.60 1.92 -1.17
N GLY A 60 -7.54 0.84 -0.40
CA GLY A 60 -6.40 -0.06 -0.39
C GLY A 60 -6.77 -1.43 0.17
N GLU A 61 -6.04 -2.45 -0.25
CA GLU A 61 -6.19 -3.84 0.17
C GLU A 61 -4.81 -4.49 0.29
N THR A 62 -4.52 -5.16 1.41
CA THR A 62 -3.25 -5.86 1.62
C THR A 62 -3.44 -7.36 1.44
N ILE A 63 -2.62 -7.97 0.58
CA ILE A 63 -2.66 -9.39 0.26
C ILE A 63 -1.66 -10.14 1.14
N PHE A 64 -2.18 -11.00 2.02
CA PHE A 64 -1.37 -11.81 2.95
C PHE A 64 -1.03 -13.20 2.39
N ASP A 65 -1.83 -13.72 1.47
CA ASP A 65 -1.67 -15.05 0.88
C ASP A 65 -1.85 -14.97 -0.64
N ASP A 66 -1.14 -15.83 -1.37
CA ASP A 66 -1.35 -16.00 -2.81
C ASP A 66 -2.80 -16.39 -3.09
N GLY A 67 -3.42 -15.78 -4.10
CA GLY A 67 -4.82 -16.06 -4.38
C GLY A 67 -5.43 -15.20 -5.48
N GLY A 68 -6.74 -14.99 -5.36
CA GLY A 68 -7.51 -14.13 -6.26
C GLY A 68 -8.03 -12.89 -5.52
N ALA A 69 -7.87 -11.72 -6.12
CA ALA A 69 -8.48 -10.47 -5.65
C ALA A 69 -9.59 -10.04 -6.62
N ILE A 70 -10.68 -9.50 -6.08
CA ILE A 70 -11.81 -8.99 -6.88
C ILE A 70 -11.58 -7.52 -7.18
N ILE A 71 -11.55 -7.17 -8.47
CA ILE A 71 -11.45 -5.79 -8.95
C ILE A 71 -12.63 -5.47 -9.86
N TYR A 72 -12.89 -4.19 -10.08
CA TYR A 72 -13.86 -3.72 -11.05
C TYR A 72 -13.14 -3.33 -12.35
N ASP A 73 -13.51 -3.96 -13.45
CA ASP A 73 -12.99 -3.69 -14.78
C ASP A 73 -13.90 -2.64 -15.47
N TYR A 74 -13.30 -1.54 -15.95
CA TYR A 74 -14.01 -0.49 -16.69
C TYR A 74 -14.02 -0.74 -18.21
N ASP A 75 -13.06 -1.50 -18.73
CA ASP A 75 -12.98 -1.86 -20.16
C ASP A 75 -14.02 -2.93 -20.49
N ILE A 76 -14.21 -3.88 -19.59
CA ILE A 76 -15.31 -4.86 -19.60
C ILE A 76 -16.14 -4.64 -18.33
N PRO A 77 -17.15 -3.75 -18.36
CA PRO A 77 -17.89 -3.32 -17.17
C PRO A 77 -18.39 -4.48 -16.31
N GLY A 78 -17.72 -4.70 -15.17
CA GLY A 78 -18.03 -5.83 -14.31
C GLY A 78 -16.97 -6.10 -13.26
N TYR A 79 -17.27 -7.00 -12.33
CA TYR A 79 -16.28 -7.51 -11.39
C TYR A 79 -15.55 -8.70 -12.00
N THR A 80 -14.23 -8.69 -11.90
CA THR A 80 -13.35 -9.77 -12.34
C THR A 80 -12.39 -10.16 -11.23
N VAL A 81 -11.77 -11.34 -11.37
CA VAL A 81 -10.77 -11.85 -10.43
C VAL A 81 -9.40 -11.79 -11.08
N ILE A 82 -8.45 -11.14 -10.41
CA ILE A 82 -7.03 -11.15 -10.79
C ILE A 82 -6.26 -12.06 -9.85
N ALA A 83 -5.21 -12.71 -10.36
CA ALA A 83 -4.27 -13.44 -9.52
C ALA A 83 -3.36 -12.45 -8.80
N VAL A 84 -3.15 -12.65 -7.50
CA VAL A 84 -2.30 -11.81 -6.64
C VAL A 84 -1.33 -12.65 -5.83
N LYS A 85 -0.22 -12.05 -5.44
CA LYS A 85 0.80 -12.67 -4.59
C LYS A 85 0.75 -12.12 -3.17
N SER A 86 1.13 -12.95 -2.20
CA SER A 86 1.41 -12.50 -0.84
C SER A 86 2.46 -11.38 -0.88
N GLY A 87 2.23 -10.33 -0.10
CA GLY A 87 3.11 -9.16 -0.08
C GLY A 87 2.77 -8.12 -1.16
N THR A 88 1.58 -8.18 -1.76
CA THR A 88 1.06 -7.12 -2.62
C THR A 88 0.12 -6.19 -1.84
N ILE A 89 0.27 -4.88 -2.01
CA ILE A 89 -0.71 -3.87 -1.62
C ILE A 89 -1.39 -3.39 -2.90
N LEU A 90 -2.69 -3.60 -2.99
CA LEU A 90 -3.51 -3.00 -4.04
C LEU A 90 -3.97 -1.62 -3.57
N ILE A 91 -3.82 -0.61 -4.41
CA ILE A 91 -4.27 0.76 -4.19
C ILE A 91 -5.35 1.10 -5.20
N ASP A 92 -6.42 1.76 -4.77
CA ASP A 92 -7.49 2.13 -5.68
C ASP A 92 -7.02 3.19 -6.68
N SER A 93 -7.18 2.90 -7.97
CA SER A 93 -6.75 3.79 -9.06
C SER A 93 -7.46 5.14 -9.07
N SER A 94 -8.58 5.31 -8.35
CA SER A 94 -9.19 6.63 -8.20
C SER A 94 -8.31 7.64 -7.46
N LEU A 95 -7.36 7.18 -6.64
CA LEU A 95 -6.39 8.04 -5.95
C LEU A 95 -5.35 8.66 -6.90
N CYS A 96 -5.18 8.11 -8.10
CA CYS A 96 -4.27 8.66 -9.12
C CYS A 96 -4.93 9.71 -10.01
N ARG A 97 -6.21 10.06 -9.77
CA ARG A 97 -6.92 11.07 -10.56
C ARG A 97 -6.78 12.42 -9.86
N GLU A 98 -6.11 13.36 -10.51
CA GLU A 98 -6.08 14.79 -10.15
C GLU A 98 -7.42 15.48 -10.47
#